data_AF-A0A3R6C6C8-F1
#
_entry.id   AF-A0A3R6C6C8-F1
#
_cell.length_a   1.000
_cell.length_b   1.000
_cell.length_c   1.000
_cell.angle_alpha   90.00
_cell.angle_beta   90.00
_cell.angle_gamma   90.00
#
_symmetry.space_group_name_H-M   'P 1'
#
loop_
_entity.id
_entity.type
_entity.pdbx_description
1 polymer ?
#
loop_
_entity_poly.entity_id
_entity_poly.type
_entity_poly.pdbx_seq_one_letter_code
_entity_poly.pdbx_strand_id
1 'polypeptide(L)' 'ICDLLRSRKNIEMQVFQDALKQYAKRKDKNLRVLMKYAAMFHVEKILRPYLEVLL' A
#
# COMPACT_ATOMS: atom_id res chain seq x y z
N ILE A 1 -5.16 -1.06 2.02
CA ILE A 1 -3.89 -0.37 1.64
C ILE A 1 -4.16 0.85 0.76
N CYS A 2 -4.77 0.71 -0.42
CA CYS A 2 -5.06 1.85 -1.30
C CYS A 2 -5.94 2.93 -0.62
N ASP A 3 -6.95 2.53 0.16
CA ASP A 3 -7.79 3.49 0.91
C ASP A 3 -7.02 4.27 1.99
N LEU A 4 -6.06 3.62 2.64
CA LEU A 4 -5.18 4.29 3.62
C LEU A 4 -4.37 5.39 2.93
N LEU A 5 -3.89 5.14 1.71
CA LEU A 5 -3.18 6.15 0.90
C LEU A 5 -4.10 7.27 0.42
N ARG A 6 -5.35 6.95 0.10
CA ARG A 6 -6.34 7.95 -0.34
C ARG A 6 -6.74 8.90 0.80
N SER A 7 -6.83 8.37 2.02
CA SER A 7 -7.15 9.12 3.24
C SER A 7 -5.92 9.61 4.01
N ARG A 8 -4.72 9.61 3.40
CA ARG A 8 -3.44 9.94 4.05
C ARG A 8 -3.37 11.29 4.77
N LYS A 9 -4.28 12.23 4.47
CA LYS A 9 -4.37 13.53 5.18
C LYS A 9 -4.93 13.39 6.59
N ASN A 10 -5.74 12.36 6.83
CA ASN A 10 -6.43 12.11 8.09
C ASN A 10 -5.87 10.88 8.82
N ILE A 11 -4.82 10.26 8.27
CA ILE A 11 -4.24 9.03 8.78
C ILE A 11 -2.75 9.26 8.98
N GLU A 12 -2.26 8.93 10.17
CA GLU A 12 -0.83 8.98 10.46
C GLU A 12 -0.04 8.04 9.54
N MET A 13 1.10 8.53 9.05
CA MET A 13 1.94 7.79 8.11
C MET A 13 2.40 6.43 8.66
N GLN A 14 2.57 6.31 9.98
CA GLN A 14 2.94 5.06 10.65
C GLN A 14 1.88 3.97 10.45
N VAL A 15 0.59 4.30 10.56
CA VAL A 15 -0.51 3.35 10.36
C VAL A 15 -0.47 2.75 8.95
N PHE A 16 -0.15 3.56 7.94
CA PHE A 16 0.03 3.07 6.58
C PHE A 16 1.24 2.14 6.46
N GLN A 17 2.40 2.52 7.02
CA GLN A 17 3.61 1.71 6.95
C GLN A 17 3.42 0.35 7.64
N ASP A 18 2.75 0.31 8.78
CA ASP A 18 2.49 -0.92 9.52
C ASP A 18 1.49 -1.82 8.79
N ALA A 19 0.41 -1.25 8.25
CA ALA A 19 -0.53 -2.00 7.43
C ALA A 19 0.14 -2.60 6.19
N LEU A 20 1.04 -1.84 5.55
CA LEU A 20 1.79 -2.31 4.39
C LEU A 20 2.77 -3.43 4.76
N LYS A 21 3.51 -3.30 5.87
CA LYS A 21 4.39 -4.36 6.39
C LYS A 21 3.61 -5.64 6.71
N GLN A 22 2.45 -5.52 7.36
CA GLN A 22 1.59 -6.66 7.65
C GLN A 22 1.08 -7.31 6.37
N TYR A 23 0.67 -6.52 5.38
CA TYR A 23 0.27 -7.03 4.07
C TYR A 23 1.41 -7.76 3.35
N ALA A 24 2.63 -7.21 3.38
CA ALA A 24 3.81 -7.83 2.77
C ALA A 24 4.19 -9.17 3.43
N LYS A 25 3.92 -9.34 4.72
CA LYS A 25 4.17 -10.60 5.46
C LYS A 25 3.13 -11.70 5.18
N ARG A 26 1.96 -11.37 4.64
CA ARG A 26 0.93 -12.37 4.31
C ARG A 26 1.41 -13.35 3.25
N LYS A 27 1.07 -14.64 3.43
CA LYS A 27 1.36 -15.71 2.46
C LYS A 27 0.42 -15.68 1.25
N ASP A 28 -0.81 -15.20 1.45
CA ASP A 28 -1.88 -15.11 0.46
C ASP A 28 -1.97 -13.71 -0.19
N LYS A 29 -0.94 -12.88 -0.04
CA LYS A 29 -0.92 -11.53 -0.63
C LYS A 29 -0.98 -11.61 -2.16
N ASN A 30 -1.76 -10.71 -2.76
CA ASN A 30 -1.88 -10.60 -4.21
C ASN A 30 -1.42 -9.21 -4.67
N LEU A 31 -0.11 -9.10 -4.90
CA LEU A 31 0.53 -7.85 -5.34
C LEU A 31 -0.02 -7.36 -6.69
N ARG A 32 -0.41 -8.28 -7.59
CA ARG A 32 -1.00 -7.92 -8.89
C ARG A 32 -2.32 -7.17 -8.72
N VAL A 33 -3.20 -7.68 -7.87
CA VAL A 33 -4.49 -7.02 -7.57
C VAL A 33 -4.27 -5.72 -6.81
N LEU A 34 -3.34 -5.68 -5.85
CA LEU A 34 -2.99 -4.46 -5.13
C LEU A 34 -2.53 -3.35 -6.09
N MET A 35 -1.63 -3.66 -7.02
CA MET A 35 -1.13 -2.69 -8.00
C MET A 35 -2.20 -2.25 -8.99
N LYS A 36 -3.07 -3.17 -9.44
CA LYS A 36 -4.22 -2.83 -10.29
C LYS A 36 -5.12 -1.78 -9.62
N TYR A 37 -5.46 -1.98 -8.34
CA TYR A 37 -6.25 -1.01 -7.61
C TYR A 37 -5.47 0.27 -7.30
N ALA A 38 -4.17 0.18 -7.00
CA ALA A 38 -3.34 1.35 -6.77
C ALA A 38 -3.29 2.28 -8.00
N ALA A 39 -3.25 1.71 -9.21
CA ALA A 39 -3.35 2.47 -10.46
C ALA A 39 -4.73 3.12 -10.62
N MET A 40 -5.82 2.36 -10.39
CA MET A 40 -7.20 2.86 -10.48
C MET A 40 -7.50 3.99 -9.48
N PHE A 41 -6.91 3.94 -8.28
CA PHE A 41 -7.02 4.98 -7.26
C PHE A 41 -5.95 6.08 -7.38
N HIS A 42 -5.09 6.03 -8.39
CA HIS A 42 -3.98 6.97 -8.61
C HIS A 42 -2.99 7.09 -7.43
N VAL A 43 -2.87 6.04 -6.61
CA VAL A 43 -1.94 5.97 -5.49
C VAL A 43 -0.71 5.10 -5.77
N GLU A 44 -0.62 4.49 -6.96
CA GLU A 44 0.50 3.65 -7.39
C GLU A 44 1.86 4.34 -7.21
N LYS A 45 1.99 5.61 -7.62
CA LYS A 45 3.26 6.36 -7.54
C LYS A 45 3.79 6.48 -6.12
N ILE A 46 2.88 6.46 -5.13
CA ILE A 46 3.24 6.52 -3.72
C ILE A 46 3.52 5.11 -3.21
N LEU A 47 2.69 4.13 -3.58
CA LEU A 47 2.79 2.76 -3.09
C LEU A 47 4.04 2.03 -3.59
N ARG A 48 4.46 2.28 -4.84
CA ARG A 48 5.52 1.53 -5.51
C ARG A 48 6.88 1.65 -4.78
N PRO A 49 7.39 2.85 -4.41
CA PRO A 49 8.63 2.95 -3.65
C PRO A 49 8.59 2.21 -2.30
N TYR A 50 7.45 2.19 -1.60
CA TYR A 50 7.36 1.45 -0.34
C TYR A 50 7.39 -0.07 -0.54
N LEU A 51 6.78 -0.58 -1.61
CA LEU A 51 6.84 -2.00 -1.93
C LEU A 51 8.24 -2.44 -2.35
N GLU A 52 8.97 -1.61 -3.11
CA GLU A 52 10.36 -1.88 -3.53
C GLU A 52 11.34 -1.93 -2.35
N VAL A 53 11.06 -1.23 -1.25
CA VAL A 53 11.89 -1.29 -0.03
C VAL A 53 11.56 -2.49 0.85
N LEU A 54 10.33 -3.00 0.79
CA LEU A 54 9.83 -4.07 1.65
C LEU A 54 10.02 -5.48 1.08
N LEU A 55 10.32 -5.60 -0.22
CA LEU A 55 10.46 -6.85 -0.97
C LEU A 55 11.86 -6.94 -1.57
#